data_AF-A0A9W4I0Y2-F1
#
_entry.id   AF-A0A9W4I0Y2-F1
#
_cell.length_a   1.000
_cell.length_b   1.000
_cell.length_c   1.000
_cell.angle_alpha   90.00
_cell.angle_beta   90.00
_cell.angle_gamma   90.00
#
_symmetry.space_group_name_H-M   'P 1'
#
loop_
_entity.id
_entity.type
_entity.pdbx_description
1 polymer ?
#
loop_
_entity_poly.entity_id
_entity_poly.type
_entity_poly.pdbx_seq_one_letter_code
_entity_poly.pdbx_strand_id
1 'polypeptide(L)'
;MKAIHFLEPPKQIALFCGPNLYRPDAEKKLPALAWYRRIIEAIIPKNTALTTPCLWHNDLHDDNIFVDPQNSEKITGIIVWQSCHVSPLFNQNPDPAFLGWNGLEPETLELAPRPKLSGLSSEERSSALYEYTTQNMLIG
;
A
#
# COMPACT_ATOMS: atom_id res chain seq x y z
N MET A 1 22.46 30.46 1.13
CA MET A 1 22.10 29.38 2.07
C MET A 1 21.57 28.23 1.22
N LYS A 2 22.24 27.07 1.28
CA LYS A 2 22.12 25.97 0.30
C LYS A 2 20.77 25.25 0.40
N ALA A 3 20.31 24.82 -0.77
CA ALA A 3 19.15 24.02 -1.13
C ALA A 3 18.54 23.16 -0.02
N ILE A 4 17.23 23.34 0.16
CA ILE A 4 16.36 22.28 0.66
C ILE A 4 16.40 21.20 -0.43
N HIS A 5 17.24 20.18 -0.26
CA HIS A 5 17.09 18.97 -1.06
C HIS A 5 15.76 18.37 -0.63
N PHE A 6 14.74 18.48 -1.50
CA PHE A 6 13.58 17.63 -1.42
C PHE A 6 14.09 16.21 -1.58
N LEU A 7 14.22 15.49 -0.46
CA LEU A 7 14.29 14.04 -0.49
C LEU A 7 12.90 13.61 -0.95
N GLU A 8 12.80 12.94 -2.09
CA GLU A 8 11.61 12.12 -2.36
C GLU A 8 11.67 10.97 -1.37
N PRO A 9 10.85 10.98 -0.30
CA PRO A 9 10.91 9.88 0.64
C PRO A 9 10.44 8.61 -0.09
N PRO A 10 11.13 7.47 0.06
CA PRO A 10 10.62 6.19 -0.40
C PRO A 10 9.22 5.97 0.17
N LYS A 11 8.32 5.42 -0.67
CA LYS A 11 6.92 5.12 -0.33
C LYS A 11 6.77 4.29 0.95
N GLN A 12 7.75 3.42 1.20
CA GLN A 12 7.87 2.71 2.47
C GLN A 12 8.55 3.62 3.48
N ILE A 13 7.77 4.07 4.47
CA ILE A 13 8.27 4.80 5.63
C ILE A 13 8.97 3.80 6.56
N ALA A 14 10.13 3.30 6.12
CA ALA A 14 11.13 2.81 7.05
C ALA A 14 11.49 4.00 7.95
N LEU A 15 11.48 3.78 9.27
CA LEU A 15 11.70 4.78 10.32
C LEU A 15 12.86 5.74 9.93
N PHE A 16 12.54 6.94 9.44
CA PHE A 16 13.52 7.96 9.10
C PHE A 16 14.11 8.54 10.39
N CYS A 17 15.16 7.92 10.91
CA CYS A 17 15.91 8.39 12.07
C CYS A 17 17.26 8.93 11.62
N GLY A 18 17.49 10.23 11.79
CA GLY A 18 18.73 10.87 11.36
C GLY A 18 18.95 12.26 11.93
N PRO A 19 20.20 12.78 11.88
CA PRO A 19 20.48 14.16 12.25
C PRO A 19 19.63 15.12 11.40
N ASN A 20 18.94 16.06 12.05
CA ASN A 20 17.98 17.00 11.42
C ASN A 20 16.63 16.42 10.97
N LEU A 21 16.31 15.16 11.31
CA LEU A 21 14.96 14.60 11.13
C LEU A 21 14.10 14.84 12.38
N TYR A 22 12.79 14.62 12.24
CA TYR A 22 11.85 14.72 13.36
C TYR A 22 12.33 13.85 14.52
N ARG A 23 12.63 14.49 15.65
CA ARG A 23 12.95 13.80 16.90
C ARG A 23 11.65 13.57 17.66
N PRO A 24 11.27 12.32 17.91
CA PRO A 24 10.08 12.04 18.68
C PRO A 24 10.24 12.61 20.10
N ASP A 25 9.31 13.47 20.50
CA ASP A 25 9.32 14.17 21.79
C ASP A 25 8.06 13.81 22.57
N ALA A 26 8.23 13.41 23.83
CA ALA A 26 7.12 13.01 24.70
C ALA A 26 6.11 14.15 24.87
N GLU A 27 6.57 15.40 25.00
CA GLU A 27 5.71 16.57 25.18
C GLU A 27 4.81 16.81 23.96
N LYS A 28 5.24 16.41 22.76
CA LYS A 28 4.45 16.52 21.52
C LYS A 28 3.61 15.28 21.26
N LYS A 29 4.09 14.10 21.64
CA LYS A 29 3.36 12.82 21.49
C LYS A 29 2.10 12.78 22.34
N LEU A 30 2.15 13.26 23.59
CA LEU A 30 1.01 13.22 24.49
C LEU A 30 -0.20 14.02 23.95
N PRO A 31 -0.05 15.28 23.51
CA PRO A 31 -1.10 16.01 22.82
C PRO A 31 -1.59 15.31 21.55
N ALA A 32 -0.69 14.78 20.71
CA ALA A 32 -1.09 14.08 19.49
C ALA A 32 -2.00 12.89 19.80
N LEU A 33 -1.65 12.07 20.81
CA LEU A 33 -2.49 10.96 21.27
C LEU A 33 -3.85 11.44 21.79
N ALA A 34 -3.88 12.56 22.52
CA ALA A 34 -5.13 13.16 22.98
C ALA A 34 -6.02 13.62 21.80
N TRP A 35 -5.43 14.20 20.75
CA TRP A 35 -6.14 14.56 19.53
C TRP A 35 -6.67 13.33 18.79
N TYR A 36 -5.82 12.32 18.58
CA TYR A 36 -6.24 11.06 17.95
C TYR A 36 -7.41 10.43 18.68
N ARG A 37 -7.36 10.36 20.02
CA ARG A 37 -8.45 9.83 20.84
C ARG A 37 -9.80 10.55 20.61
N ARG A 38 -9.78 11.83 20.25
CA ARG A 38 -11.01 12.61 19.96
C ARG A 38 -11.59 12.32 18.58
N ILE A 39 -10.76 11.90 17.63
CA ILE A 39 -11.17 11.69 16.23
C ILE A 39 -11.23 10.21 15.84
N ILE A 40 -10.73 9.31 16.67
CA ILE A 40 -10.53 7.89 16.33
C ILE A 40 -11.82 7.22 15.86
N GLU A 41 -12.95 7.48 16.52
CA GLU A 41 -14.25 6.90 16.14
C GLU A 41 -14.77 7.45 14.80
N ALA A 42 -14.34 8.65 14.41
CA ALA A 42 -14.74 9.26 13.14
C ALA A 42 -13.88 8.78 11.96
N ILE A 43 -12.64 8.36 12.22
CA ILE A 43 -11.69 7.91 11.18
C ILE A 43 -11.64 6.38 11.04
N ILE A 44 -12.05 5.61 12.05
CA ILE A 44 -12.14 4.15 11.94
C ILE A 44 -13.29 3.79 10.98
N PRO A 45 -13.03 2.99 9.93
CA PRO A 45 -14.09 2.51 9.04
C PRO A 45 -15.11 1.67 9.79
N LYS A 46 -16.39 1.82 9.45
CA LYS A 46 -17.48 1.01 10.04
C LYS A 46 -17.60 -0.39 9.41
N ASN A 47 -16.98 -0.60 8.25
CA ASN A 47 -16.99 -1.88 7.57
C ASN A 47 -16.11 -2.89 8.35
N THR A 48 -16.75 -3.94 8.85
CA THR A 48 -16.07 -4.98 9.63
C THR A 48 -14.95 -5.66 8.85
N ALA A 49 -15.08 -5.78 7.52
CA ALA A 49 -14.03 -6.32 6.66
C ALA A 49 -12.73 -5.50 6.79
N LEU A 50 -12.83 -4.17 6.90
CA LEU A 50 -11.67 -3.28 7.02
C LEU A 50 -11.06 -3.26 8.43
N THR A 51 -11.86 -3.53 9.45
CA THR A 51 -11.43 -3.54 10.86
C THR A 51 -11.01 -4.92 11.37
N THR A 52 -11.23 -5.97 10.57
CA THR A 52 -10.90 -7.34 10.97
C THR A 52 -9.39 -7.49 11.20
N PRO A 53 -8.95 -8.14 12.29
CA PRO A 53 -7.53 -8.38 12.52
C PRO A 53 -6.94 -9.28 11.42
N CYS A 54 -5.92 -8.79 10.73
CA CYS A 54 -5.23 -9.52 9.66
C CYS A 54 -3.74 -9.66 9.99
N LEU A 55 -3.13 -10.78 9.61
CA LEU A 55 -1.68 -10.93 9.69
C LEU A 55 -1.03 -10.06 8.60
N TRP A 56 -0.11 -9.19 9.00
CA TRP A 56 0.53 -8.21 8.12
C TRP A 56 2.02 -8.46 7.96
N HIS A 57 2.46 -8.54 6.71
CA HIS A 57 3.86 -8.60 6.32
C HIS A 57 4.41 -7.18 6.22
N ASN A 58 5.11 -6.70 7.26
CA ASN A 58 5.55 -5.31 7.34
C ASN A 58 6.74 -4.95 6.44
N ASP A 59 7.34 -5.95 5.77
CA ASP A 59 8.51 -5.80 4.91
C ASP A 59 8.29 -6.48 3.56
N LEU A 60 7.10 -6.31 2.97
CA LEU A 60 6.79 -6.95 1.68
C LEU A 60 7.41 -6.15 0.53
N HIS A 61 8.44 -6.70 -0.10
CA HIS A 61 9.07 -6.20 -1.32
C HIS A 61 9.41 -7.36 -2.26
N ASP A 62 9.81 -7.04 -3.49
CA ASP A 62 10.09 -7.99 -4.56
C ASP A 62 11.12 -9.06 -4.18
N ASP A 63 12.20 -8.71 -3.48
CA ASP A 63 13.17 -9.72 -3.00
C ASP A 63 12.59 -10.74 -2.00
N ASN A 64 11.45 -10.44 -1.38
CA ASN A 64 10.77 -11.33 -0.43
C ASN A 64 9.65 -12.16 -1.08
N ILE A 65 9.42 -12.03 -2.40
CA ILE A 65 8.38 -12.73 -3.15
C ILE A 65 9.03 -13.67 -4.17
N PHE A 66 8.74 -14.97 -4.06
CA PHE A 66 9.13 -15.96 -5.06
C PHE A 66 7.99 -16.18 -6.06
N VAL A 67 8.33 -16.25 -7.34
CA VAL A 67 7.39 -16.54 -8.44
C VAL A 67 7.80 -17.81 -9.19
N ASP A 68 6.85 -18.43 -9.89
CA ASP A 68 7.12 -19.60 -10.73
C ASP A 68 7.92 -19.17 -11.97
N PRO A 69 9.10 -19.77 -12.26
CA PRO A 69 9.90 -19.40 -13.42
C PRO A 69 9.22 -19.71 -14.76
N GLN A 70 8.23 -20.62 -14.77
CA GLN A 70 7.42 -20.94 -15.95
C GLN A 70 6.14 -20.10 -16.04
N ASN A 71 5.75 -19.42 -14.96
CA ASN A 71 4.58 -18.54 -14.91
C ASN A 71 4.78 -17.43 -13.86
N SER A 72 5.29 -16.28 -14.30
CA SER A 72 5.60 -15.14 -13.41
C SER A 72 4.38 -14.55 -12.69
N GLU A 73 3.15 -14.85 -13.12
CA GLU A 73 1.93 -14.42 -12.43
C GLU A 73 1.65 -15.24 -11.16
N LYS A 74 2.31 -16.39 -11.00
CA LYS A 74 2.08 -17.30 -9.88
C LYS A 74 3.14 -17.10 -8.80
N ILE A 75 2.71 -16.52 -7.68
CA ILE A 75 3.52 -16.47 -6.44
C ILE A 75 3.65 -17.90 -5.88
N THR A 76 4.88 -18.34 -5.64
CA THR A 76 5.22 -19.65 -5.08
C THR A 76 5.60 -19.58 -3.61
N GLY A 77 5.98 -18.40 -3.10
CA GLY A 77 6.27 -18.21 -1.70
C GLY A 77 6.48 -16.75 -1.31
N ILE A 78 6.25 -16.45 -0.03
CA ILE A 78 6.58 -15.19 0.62
C ILE A 78 7.40 -15.52 1.87
N ILE A 79 8.55 -14.89 2.03
CA ILE A 79 9.50 -15.13 3.13
C ILE A 79 9.64 -13.88 4.01
N VAL A 80 10.46 -13.96 5.08
CA VAL A 80 10.80 -12.81 5.97
C VAL A 80 9.64 -12.39 6.90
N TRP A 81 8.82 -13.36 7.32
CA TRP A 81 7.68 -13.14 8.23
C TRP A 81 8.03 -12.81 9.69
N GLN A 82 9.31 -12.82 10.11
CA GLN A 82 9.69 -12.67 11.53
C GLN A 82 9.29 -11.34 12.17
N SER A 83 8.98 -10.32 11.37
CA SER A 83 8.53 -9.00 11.82
C SER A 83 7.03 -8.77 11.62
N CYS A 84 6.28 -9.82 11.26
CA CYS A 84 4.84 -9.71 11.04
C CYS A 84 4.08 -9.32 12.31
N HIS A 85 2.96 -8.65 12.14
CA HIS A 85 2.08 -8.27 13.24
C HIS A 85 0.62 -8.39 12.83
N VAL A 86 -0.27 -8.37 13.81
CA VAL A 86 -1.72 -8.34 13.55
C VAL A 86 -2.17 -6.87 13.50
N SER A 87 -2.82 -6.48 12.41
CA SER A 87 -3.32 -5.11 12.18
C SER A 87 -4.61 -5.15 11.36
N PRO A 88 -5.54 -4.18 11.53
CA PRO A 88 -6.69 -4.05 10.64
C PRO A 88 -6.27 -3.66 9.22
N LEU A 89 -7.08 -4.01 8.21
CA LEU A 89 -6.78 -3.71 6.80
C LEU A 89 -6.67 -2.21 6.52
N PHE A 90 -7.42 -1.36 7.21
CA PHE A 90 -7.34 0.09 6.98
C PHE A 90 -6.00 0.73 7.39
N ASN A 91 -5.15 0.01 8.14
CA ASN A 91 -3.78 0.43 8.43
C ASN A 91 -2.79 0.04 7.32
N GLN A 92 -3.23 -0.72 6.32
CA GLN A 92 -2.37 -1.16 5.22
C GLN A 92 -2.15 0.01 4.25
N ASN A 93 -0.91 0.19 3.81
CA ASN A 93 -0.63 1.06 2.68
C ASN A 93 -1.09 0.33 1.40
N PRO A 94 -2.09 0.83 0.66
CA PRO A 94 -2.58 0.17 -0.55
C PRO A 94 -1.54 0.19 -1.68
N ASP A 95 -0.47 0.97 -1.57
CA ASP A 95 0.58 1.13 -2.56
C ASP A 95 1.89 0.45 -2.11
N PRO A 96 2.09 -0.84 -2.42
CA PRO A 96 3.35 -1.52 -2.19
C PRO A 96 4.47 -0.82 -2.95
N ALA A 97 5.52 -0.40 -2.23
CA ALA A 97 6.61 0.38 -2.80
C ALA A 97 7.29 -0.29 -4.02
N PHE A 98 7.34 -1.63 -4.05
CA PHE A 98 7.92 -2.41 -5.15
C PHE A 98 7.12 -2.34 -6.46
N LEU A 99 5.84 -1.94 -6.43
CA LEU A 99 5.06 -1.75 -7.66
C LEU A 99 5.51 -0.51 -8.46
N GLY A 100 6.22 0.42 -7.83
CA GLY A 100 6.67 1.66 -8.50
C GLY A 100 5.52 2.46 -9.11
N TRP A 101 4.30 2.29 -8.58
CA TRP A 101 3.07 2.81 -9.19
C TRP A 101 3.12 4.35 -9.32
N ASN A 102 3.01 4.85 -10.55
CA ASN A 102 3.00 6.27 -10.86
C ASN A 102 1.65 6.74 -11.45
N GLY A 103 0.64 5.86 -11.41
CA GLY A 103 -0.70 6.17 -11.87
C GLY A 103 -1.47 7.03 -10.86
N LEU A 104 -2.64 7.49 -11.27
CA LEU A 104 -3.52 8.28 -10.41
C LEU A 104 -4.00 7.43 -9.23
N GLU A 105 -3.98 8.00 -8.02
CA GLU A 105 -4.67 7.40 -6.88
C GLU A 105 -6.16 7.35 -7.20
N PRO A 106 -6.85 6.23 -6.93
CA PRO A 106 -8.26 6.13 -7.22
C PRO A 106 -9.06 7.11 -6.36
N GLU A 107 -9.95 7.88 -6.98
CA GLU A 107 -10.84 8.82 -6.29
C GLU A 107 -11.88 8.10 -5.40
N THR A 108 -12.12 6.81 -5.66
CA THR A 108 -13.10 5.98 -4.94
C THR A 108 -12.53 4.59 -4.65
N LEU A 109 -13.09 3.88 -3.66
CA LEU A 109 -12.77 2.49 -3.37
C LEU A 109 -13.64 1.50 -4.16
N GLU A 110 -14.28 1.94 -5.25
CA GLU A 110 -15.13 1.08 -6.07
C GLU A 110 -14.33 0.44 -7.20
N LEU A 111 -14.41 -0.90 -7.32
CA LEU A 111 -13.79 -1.61 -8.43
C LEU A 111 -14.40 -1.16 -9.76
N ALA A 112 -13.55 -0.77 -10.71
CA ALA A 112 -13.96 -0.59 -12.09
C ALA A 112 -14.48 -1.92 -12.65
N PRO A 113 -15.56 -1.91 -13.46
CA PRO A 113 -16.14 -3.13 -14.01
C PRO A 113 -15.15 -3.85 -14.93
N ARG A 114 -15.14 -5.19 -14.86
CA ARG A 114 -14.26 -6.01 -15.71
C ARG A 114 -14.57 -5.80 -17.19
N PRO A 115 -13.56 -5.55 -18.05
CA PRO A 115 -13.80 -5.27 -19.46
C PRO A 115 -14.34 -6.51 -20.18
N LYS A 116 -15.21 -6.27 -21.16
CA LYS A 116 -15.73 -7.33 -22.03
C LYS A 116 -14.67 -7.67 -23.08
N LEU A 117 -14.10 -8.87 -22.98
CA LEU A 117 -13.01 -9.31 -23.88
C LEU A 117 -13.49 -9.97 -25.18
N SER A 118 -14.78 -10.32 -25.26
CA SER A 118 -15.35 -11.00 -26.42
C SER A 118 -15.37 -10.07 -27.64
N GLY A 119 -14.82 -10.53 -28.76
CA GLY A 119 -14.77 -9.76 -30.02
C GLY A 119 -13.54 -8.86 -30.16
N LEU A 120 -12.69 -8.76 -29.13
CA LEU A 120 -11.43 -8.02 -29.19
C LEU A 120 -10.31 -8.85 -29.82
N SER A 121 -9.37 -8.18 -30.50
CA SER A 121 -8.08 -8.71 -30.94
C SER A 121 -7.18 -9.08 -29.75
N SER A 122 -6.07 -9.76 -30.01
CA SER A 122 -5.09 -10.08 -28.97
C SER A 122 -4.46 -8.83 -28.35
N GLU A 123 -4.14 -7.81 -29.16
CA GLU A 123 -3.62 -6.53 -28.66
C GLU A 123 -4.68 -5.78 -27.84
N GLU A 124 -5.91 -5.71 -28.33
CA GLU A 124 -7.01 -5.02 -27.65
C GLU A 124 -7.35 -5.67 -26.30
N ARG A 125 -7.32 -7.00 -26.23
CA ARG A 125 -7.48 -7.73 -24.96
C ARG A 125 -6.37 -7.40 -23.98
N SER A 126 -5.13 -7.40 -24.46
CA SER A 126 -3.96 -7.11 -23.62
C SER A 126 -4.03 -5.68 -23.08
N SER A 127 -4.39 -4.70 -23.92
CA SER A 127 -4.58 -3.32 -23.50
C SER A 127 -5.73 -3.16 -22.50
N ALA A 128 -6.88 -3.78 -22.75
CA ALA A 128 -8.04 -3.68 -21.86
C ALA A 128 -7.77 -4.32 -20.49
N LEU A 129 -7.04 -5.44 -20.45
CA LEU A 129 -6.61 -6.07 -19.20
C LEU A 129 -5.57 -5.22 -18.47
N TYR A 130 -4.62 -4.63 -19.19
CA TYR A 130 -3.64 -3.72 -18.62
C TYR A 130 -4.33 -2.52 -17.95
N GLU A 131 -5.26 -1.87 -18.65
CA GLU A 131 -6.01 -0.72 -18.12
C GLU A 131 -6.89 -1.10 -16.91
N TYR A 132 -7.61 -2.22 -16.99
CA TYR A 132 -8.40 -2.74 -15.85
C TYR A 132 -7.53 -3.02 -14.62
N THR A 133 -6.38 -3.66 -14.82
CA THR A 133 -5.45 -4.00 -13.73
C THR A 133 -4.85 -2.73 -13.12
N THR A 134 -4.48 -1.79 -13.97
CA THR A 134 -3.97 -0.45 -13.62
C THR A 134 -5.00 0.31 -12.78
N GLN A 135 -6.25 0.43 -13.23
CA GLN A 135 -7.30 1.17 -12.51
C GLN A 135 -7.66 0.55 -11.15
N ASN A 136 -7.63 -0.78 -11.03
CA ASN A 136 -8.02 -1.48 -9.81
C ASN A 136 -6.84 -1.84 -8.90
N MET A 137 -5.60 -1.48 -9.26
CA MET A 137 -4.40 -1.92 -8.54
C MET A 137 -4.42 -1.55 -7.04
N LEU A 138 -5.02 -0.39 -6.72
CA LEU A 138 -5.10 0.15 -5.36
C LEU A 138 -6.47 -0.09 -4.70
N ILE A 139 -7.42 -0.70 -5.42
CA ILE A 139 -8.78 -0.99 -4.95
C ILE A 139 -8.88 -2.52 -4.78
N GLY A 140 -8.67 -2.98 -3.55
CA GLY A 140 -8.74 -4.41 -3.19
C GLY A 140 -10.18 -4.95 -3.18
#